data_AF-A0AAW2SS78-F1
#
_entry.id   AF-A0AAW2SS78-F1
#
_cell.length_a   1.000
_cell.length_b   1.000
_cell.length_c   1.000
_cell.angle_alpha   90.00
_cell.angle_beta   90.00
_cell.angle_gamma   90.00
#
_symmetry.space_group_name_H-M   'P 1'
#
loop_
_entity.id
_entity.type
_entity.pdbx_description
1 polymer ?
#
loop_
_entity_poly.entity_id
_entity_poly.type
_entity_poly.pdbx_seq_one_letter_code
_entity_poly.pdbx_strand_id
1 'polypeptide(L)'
;MGCPVCMEDTHAFYLHNGRNACYFDFHRQFLLPNHPYHRNKKAFTKNRVETKVACPRLTQEQIRNWVEEFSPAVEVSLSLPNGYGIEHMWIKKSRELEYWSTHLIRHNLDVMHIEKNVFDNIFNTVMDIKGKTNDNLNVRKDLKIICNPPKLEVDERRPNVMPKAVYTMTREQKRRIYEWITRLKFPDGYTSNLARCVDMKELRLHSMKSHDCHVFMQKLIRLPSVKCFLSLCGVH
;
A
#
# COMPACT_ATOMS: atom_id res chain seq x y z
N MET A 1 10.45 -5.89 -0.83
CA MET A 1 10.23 -6.06 -2.28
C MET A 1 10.79 -4.82 -2.94
N GLY A 2 11.96 -4.93 -3.57
CA GLY A 2 12.55 -3.81 -4.31
C GLY A 2 11.67 -3.44 -5.51
N CYS A 3 11.69 -2.18 -5.92
CA CYS A 3 11.03 -1.76 -7.15
C CYS A 3 11.88 -2.24 -8.33
N PRO A 4 11.36 -3.01 -9.27
CA PRO A 4 12.13 -3.49 -10.42
C PRO A 4 12.42 -2.41 -11.48
N VAL A 5 11.86 -1.22 -11.27
CA VAL A 5 12.14 -0.04 -12.08
C VAL A 5 13.25 0.79 -11.45
N CYS A 6 13.23 0.93 -10.11
CA CYS A 6 14.20 1.76 -9.40
C CYS A 6 15.40 1.00 -8.89
N MET A 7 15.30 -0.32 -8.71
CA MET A 7 16.42 -1.18 -8.29
C MET A 7 17.09 -0.63 -7.01
N GLU A 8 18.37 -0.29 -7.09
CA GLU A 8 19.17 0.31 -6.04
C GLU A 8 18.79 1.78 -5.75
N ASP A 9 18.20 2.49 -6.72
CA ASP A 9 17.64 3.84 -6.53
C ASP A 9 16.35 3.84 -5.69
N THR A 10 15.90 2.69 -5.17
CA THR A 10 14.79 2.66 -4.21
C THR A 10 15.18 3.32 -2.89
N HIS A 11 14.59 4.49 -2.61
CA HIS A 11 14.75 5.16 -1.32
C HIS A 11 13.77 4.62 -0.27
N ALA A 12 13.87 3.32 0.00
CA ALA A 12 13.24 2.74 1.17
C ALA A 12 14.01 3.16 2.43
N PHE A 13 13.29 3.32 3.54
CA PHE A 13 13.90 3.54 4.84
C PHE A 13 13.24 2.65 5.88
N TYR A 14 13.97 2.34 6.95
CA TYR A 14 13.46 1.47 8.00
C TYR A 14 12.71 2.29 9.07
N LEU A 15 11.49 1.88 9.40
CA LEU A 15 10.71 2.51 10.48
C LEU A 15 11.34 2.20 11.83
N HIS A 16 11.58 3.24 12.63
CA HIS A 16 12.24 3.10 13.93
C HIS A 16 11.39 2.29 14.91
N ASN A 17 10.10 2.60 15.03
CA ASN A 17 9.19 1.93 15.97
C ASN A 17 8.52 0.72 15.33
N GLY A 18 8.06 0.83 14.09
CA GLY A 18 7.34 -0.22 13.35
C GLY A 18 8.24 -1.35 12.86
N ARG A 19 9.57 -1.17 12.86
CA ARG A 19 10.59 -2.15 12.48
C ARG A 19 10.28 -2.84 11.15
N ASN A 20 9.95 -2.04 10.14
CA ASN A 20 9.62 -2.51 8.80
C ASN A 20 10.19 -1.54 7.76
N ALA A 21 10.48 -2.06 6.57
CA ALA A 21 10.84 -1.22 5.44
C ALA A 21 9.63 -0.38 4.98
N CYS A 22 9.85 0.91 4.75
CA CYS A 22 8.87 1.87 4.31
C CYS A 22 9.31 2.52 3.02
N TYR A 23 8.38 2.64 2.07
CA TYR A 23 8.57 3.30 0.77
C TYR A 23 7.73 4.58 0.68
N PHE A 24 7.34 5.12 1.84
CA PHE A 24 6.51 6.33 1.90
C PHE A 24 7.21 7.50 1.21
N ASP A 25 6.41 8.34 0.55
CA ASP A 25 6.85 9.53 -0.17
C ASP A 25 7.72 9.32 -1.43
N PHE A 26 8.11 8.08 -1.75
CA PHE A 26 8.92 7.77 -2.94
C PHE A 26 8.14 7.93 -4.26
N HIS A 27 6.81 7.86 -4.22
CA HIS A 27 5.98 7.92 -5.42
C HIS A 27 5.95 9.31 -6.10
N ARG A 28 6.34 10.39 -5.40
CA ARG A 28 6.27 11.76 -5.94
C ARG A 28 7.25 12.02 -7.08
N GLN A 29 8.38 11.31 -7.15
CA GLN A 29 9.36 11.48 -8.24
C GLN A 29 8.82 11.05 -9.62
N PHE A 30 7.75 10.25 -9.67
CA PHE A 30 7.11 9.81 -10.92
C PHE A 30 6.04 10.78 -11.42
N LEU A 31 5.80 11.88 -10.69
CA LEU A 31 4.88 12.92 -11.12
C LEU A 31 5.54 13.80 -12.19
N LEU A 32 4.72 14.52 -12.94
CA LEU A 32 5.22 15.50 -13.92
C LEU A 32 6.05 16.58 -13.20
N PRO A 33 7.11 17.14 -13.81
CA PRO A 33 8.02 18.08 -13.14
C PRO A 33 7.35 19.29 -12.47
N ASN A 34 6.24 19.76 -13.05
CA ASN A 34 5.48 20.92 -12.54
C ASN A 34 4.32 20.53 -11.61
N HIS A 35 4.23 19.26 -11.18
CA HIS A 35 3.13 18.81 -10.33
C HIS A 35 3.19 19.48 -8.95
N PRO A 36 2.09 20.05 -8.43
CA PRO A 36 2.10 20.82 -7.18
C PRO A 36 2.58 20.02 -5.95
N TYR A 37 2.41 18.69 -5.98
CA TYR A 37 2.84 17.82 -4.89
C TYR A 37 4.35 17.77 -4.67
N HIS A 38 5.18 18.13 -5.67
CA HIS A 38 6.63 18.27 -5.46
C HIS A 38 6.94 19.30 -4.36
N ARG A 39 6.18 20.40 -4.31
CA ARG A 39 6.37 21.50 -3.34
C ARG A 39 5.54 21.33 -2.07
N ASN A 40 4.76 20.26 -1.95
CA ASN A 40 3.89 20.04 -0.80
C ASN A 40 4.71 19.51 0.40
N LYS A 41 5.05 20.42 1.31
CA LYS A 41 5.80 20.15 2.54
C LYS A 41 4.95 19.66 3.72
N LYS A 42 3.63 19.59 3.55
CA LYS A 42 2.66 19.32 4.63
C LYS A 42 2.00 17.94 4.54
N ALA A 43 1.57 17.53 3.35
CA ALA A 43 0.80 16.29 3.16
C ALA A 43 1.67 15.02 3.07
N PHE A 44 2.98 15.18 2.87
CA PHE A 44 3.93 14.09 2.68
C PHE A 44 5.00 14.11 3.79
N THR A 45 6.24 13.72 3.49
CA THR A 45 7.35 13.89 4.43
C THR A 45 7.48 15.37 4.81
N LYS A 46 7.48 15.62 6.12
CA LYS A 46 7.42 16.98 6.66
C LYS A 46 8.61 17.81 6.19
N ASN A 47 8.35 19.05 5.78
CA ASN A 47 9.36 20.02 5.36
C ASN A 47 10.19 19.61 4.13
N ARG A 48 9.79 18.57 3.37
CA ARG A 48 10.51 18.10 2.18
C ARG A 48 9.88 18.60 0.88
N VAL A 49 10.72 19.14 0.00
CA VAL A 49 10.41 19.31 -1.43
C VAL A 49 10.99 18.11 -2.17
N GLU A 50 10.19 17.49 -3.02
CA GLU A 50 10.68 16.41 -3.88
C GLU A 50 11.23 17.00 -5.17
N THR A 51 12.54 16.90 -5.37
CA THR A 51 13.26 17.38 -6.56
C THR A 51 13.80 16.25 -7.41
N LYS A 52 13.71 15.00 -6.94
CA LYS A 52 14.17 13.84 -7.70
C LYS A 52 13.23 13.61 -8.87
N VAL A 53 13.85 13.26 -9.99
CA VAL A 53 13.18 12.74 -11.17
C VAL A 53 13.08 11.24 -11.06
N ALA A 54 12.08 10.66 -11.72
CA ALA A 54 11.99 9.22 -11.88
C ALA A 54 13.31 8.68 -12.43
N CYS A 55 13.80 7.58 -11.83
CA CYS A 55 14.96 6.87 -12.34
C CYS A 55 14.74 6.50 -13.82
N PRO A 56 15.77 6.62 -14.67
CA PRO A 56 15.66 6.22 -16.06
C PRO A 56 15.34 4.72 -16.14
N ARG A 57 14.53 4.33 -17.13
CA ARG A 57 14.32 2.91 -17.39
C ARG A 57 15.62 2.34 -17.95
N LEU A 58 16.15 1.31 -17.29
CA LEU A 58 17.31 0.57 -17.77
C LEU A 58 17.01 -0.09 -19.13
N THR A 59 18.05 -0.19 -19.97
CA THR A 59 18.01 -0.89 -21.26
C THR A 59 18.02 -2.41 -21.09
N GLN A 60 17.56 -3.15 -22.09
CA GLN A 60 17.48 -4.62 -22.02
C GLN A 60 18.83 -5.26 -21.63
N GLU A 61 19.94 -4.74 -22.14
CA GLU A 61 21.30 -5.18 -21.84
C GLU A 61 21.69 -4.91 -20.38
N GLN A 62 21.42 -3.69 -19.87
CA GLN A 62 21.73 -3.33 -18.48
C GLN A 62 21.02 -4.25 -17.48
N ILE A 63 19.76 -4.60 -17.76
CA ILE A 63 18.99 -5.48 -16.89
C ILE A 63 19.48 -6.92 -16.95
N ARG A 64 19.85 -7.41 -18.13
CA ARG A 64 20.40 -8.76 -18.28
C ARG A 64 21.68 -8.90 -17.45
N ASN A 65 22.59 -7.95 -17.58
CA ASN A 65 23.84 -7.94 -16.82
C ASN A 65 23.58 -7.88 -15.31
N TRP A 66 22.68 -6.99 -14.88
CA TRP A 66 22.31 -6.87 -13.46
C TRP A 66 21.72 -8.17 -12.90
N VAL A 67 20.81 -8.82 -13.63
CA VAL A 67 20.23 -10.09 -13.19
C VAL A 67 21.27 -11.20 -13.12
N GLU A 68 22.23 -11.23 -14.03
CA GLU A 68 23.26 -12.27 -14.08
C GLU A 68 24.08 -12.35 -12.79
N GLU A 69 24.17 -11.25 -12.03
CA GLU A 69 24.82 -11.18 -10.72
C GLU A 69 24.11 -11.99 -9.61
N PHE A 70 22.83 -12.35 -9.81
CA PHE A 70 22.04 -13.08 -8.82
C PHE A 70 21.90 -14.56 -9.15
N SER A 71 21.97 -15.41 -8.11
CA SER A 71 21.66 -16.84 -8.23
C SER A 71 20.17 -17.09 -8.48
N PRO A 72 19.80 -18.12 -9.26
CA PRO A 72 18.42 -18.54 -9.45
C PRO A 72 17.68 -18.85 -8.14
N ALA A 73 16.38 -18.57 -8.10
CA ALA A 73 15.53 -18.80 -6.92
C ALA A 73 15.57 -20.24 -6.37
N VAL A 74 15.77 -21.21 -7.27
CA VAL A 74 15.82 -22.65 -7.00
C VAL A 74 17.14 -23.11 -6.36
N GLU A 75 18.19 -22.29 -6.42
CA GLU A 75 19.48 -22.61 -5.83
C GLU A 75 19.56 -22.11 -4.38
N VAL A 76 20.15 -22.93 -3.50
CA VAL A 76 20.47 -22.52 -2.14
C VAL A 76 21.81 -21.78 -2.19
N SER A 77 21.77 -20.46 -2.33
CA SER A 77 22.96 -19.63 -2.17
C SER A 77 23.29 -19.48 -0.69
N LEU A 78 24.52 -19.82 -0.30
CA LEU A 78 25.04 -19.64 1.06
C LEU A 78 25.54 -18.21 1.31
N SER A 79 25.80 -17.44 0.24
CA SER A 79 26.24 -16.05 0.29
C SER A 79 25.15 -15.09 -0.19
N LEU A 80 25.08 -13.93 0.47
CA LEU A 80 24.26 -12.82 0.00
C LEU A 80 24.95 -12.14 -1.19
N PRO A 81 24.19 -11.62 -2.18
CA PRO A 81 24.75 -10.84 -3.26
C PRO A 81 25.50 -9.61 -2.74
N ASN A 82 26.49 -9.15 -3.51
CA ASN A 82 27.19 -7.90 -3.22
C ASN A 82 26.19 -6.74 -3.11
N GLY A 83 26.42 -5.79 -2.20
CA GLY A 83 25.51 -4.65 -2.01
C GLY A 83 24.22 -4.93 -1.23
N TYR A 84 23.95 -6.20 -0.83
CA TYR A 84 22.75 -6.53 -0.05
C TYR A 84 22.69 -5.79 1.31
N GLY A 85 21.54 -5.19 1.60
CA GLY A 85 21.25 -4.46 2.84
C GLY A 85 21.77 -3.01 2.87
N ILE A 86 22.56 -2.60 1.87
CA ILE A 86 23.10 -1.24 1.74
C ILE A 86 22.59 -0.60 0.45
N GLU A 87 22.89 -1.21 -0.70
CA GLU A 87 22.52 -0.71 -2.03
C GLU A 87 21.17 -1.29 -2.45
N HIS A 88 20.89 -2.55 -2.08
CA HIS A 88 19.61 -3.18 -2.42
C HIS A 88 19.14 -4.26 -1.46
N MET A 89 17.91 -4.73 -1.65
CA MET A 89 17.30 -5.83 -0.87
C MET A 89 17.04 -7.10 -1.70
N TRP A 90 17.68 -7.24 -2.88
CA TRP A 90 17.53 -8.41 -3.77
C TRP A 90 18.44 -9.56 -3.35
N ILE A 91 17.91 -10.79 -3.37
CA ILE A 91 18.64 -12.00 -2.92
C ILE A 91 18.80 -13.00 -4.06
N LYS A 92 17.79 -13.13 -4.93
CA LYS A 92 17.74 -14.15 -5.98
C LYS A 92 17.03 -13.62 -7.23
N LYS A 93 17.37 -14.15 -8.40
CA LYS A 93 16.60 -13.95 -9.64
C LYS A 93 15.54 -15.03 -9.84
N SER A 94 14.42 -14.67 -10.46
CA SER A 94 13.46 -15.65 -10.97
C SER A 94 14.04 -16.42 -12.15
N ARG A 95 13.47 -17.59 -12.48
CA ARG A 95 13.84 -18.32 -13.69
C ARG A 95 13.28 -17.56 -14.90
N GLU A 96 14.15 -17.13 -15.80
CA GLU A 96 13.82 -16.21 -16.89
C GLU A 96 13.70 -16.92 -18.24
N LEU A 97 12.81 -16.42 -19.08
CA LEU A 97 12.68 -16.82 -20.48
C LEU A 97 13.50 -15.86 -21.34
N GLU A 98 13.95 -16.30 -22.52
CA GLU A 98 14.83 -15.53 -23.41
C GLU A 98 14.28 -14.11 -23.72
N TYR A 99 12.96 -13.99 -23.82
CA TYR A 99 12.24 -12.74 -24.06
C TYR A 99 12.00 -11.89 -22.80
N TRP A 100 12.36 -12.35 -21.60
CA TRP A 100 12.04 -11.67 -20.34
C TRP A 100 12.61 -10.24 -20.30
N SER A 101 13.83 -10.07 -20.80
CA SER A 101 14.51 -8.77 -20.90
C SER A 101 13.76 -7.76 -21.78
N THR A 102 12.93 -8.21 -22.72
CA THR A 102 12.17 -7.35 -23.62
C THR A 102 10.85 -6.84 -23.02
N HIS A 103 10.41 -7.39 -21.88
CA HIS A 103 9.16 -6.99 -21.24
C HIS A 103 9.26 -5.63 -20.54
N LEU A 104 8.23 -4.80 -20.69
CA LEU A 104 8.08 -3.55 -19.94
C LEU A 104 7.82 -3.81 -18.44
N ILE A 105 7.10 -4.89 -18.13
CA ILE A 105 6.86 -5.39 -16.78
C ILE A 105 7.44 -6.79 -16.71
N ARG A 106 8.58 -6.90 -16.02
CA ARG A 106 9.38 -8.12 -16.00
C ARG A 106 8.96 -9.12 -14.92
N HIS A 107 8.10 -8.70 -14.00
CA HIS A 107 7.61 -9.58 -12.94
C HIS A 107 6.15 -9.92 -13.22
N ASN A 108 5.84 -11.21 -13.27
CA ASN A 108 4.46 -11.67 -13.27
C ASN A 108 3.91 -11.61 -11.85
N LEU A 109 3.55 -10.41 -11.42
CA LEU A 109 2.91 -10.20 -10.14
C LEU A 109 1.44 -10.62 -10.25
N ASP A 110 0.97 -11.42 -9.29
CA ASP A 110 -0.45 -11.74 -9.18
C ASP A 110 -1.23 -10.49 -8.74
N VAL A 111 -1.74 -9.76 -9.74
CA VAL A 111 -2.46 -8.50 -9.55
C VAL A 111 -3.66 -8.69 -8.62
N MET A 112 -4.37 -9.81 -8.75
CA MET A 112 -5.56 -10.09 -7.94
C MET A 112 -5.21 -10.21 -6.46
N HIS A 113 -4.13 -10.93 -6.14
CA HIS A 113 -3.66 -11.05 -4.76
C HIS A 113 -3.13 -9.72 -4.20
N ILE A 114 -2.41 -8.94 -5.01
CA ILE A 114 -1.94 -7.61 -4.61
C ILE A 114 -3.12 -6.69 -4.30
N GLU A 115 -4.09 -6.64 -5.20
CA GLU A 115 -5.29 -5.82 -5.05
C GLU A 115 -6.11 -6.25 -3.83
N LYS A 116 -6.25 -7.55 -3.58
CA LYS A 116 -6.88 -8.04 -2.37
C LYS A 116 -6.16 -7.55 -1.11
N ASN A 117 -4.82 -7.63 -1.08
CA ASN A 117 -4.04 -7.14 0.05
C ASN A 117 -4.19 -5.62 0.24
N VAL A 118 -4.19 -4.85 -0.85
CA VAL A 118 -4.44 -3.40 -0.81
C VAL A 118 -5.85 -3.10 -0.27
N PHE A 119 -6.87 -3.78 -0.78
CA PHE A 119 -8.25 -3.66 -0.31
C PHE A 119 -8.35 -3.97 1.18
N ASP A 120 -7.88 -5.15 1.61
CA ASP A 120 -7.95 -5.60 3.00
C ASP A 120 -7.24 -4.57 3.92
N ASN A 121 -6.07 -4.08 3.53
CA ASN A 121 -5.33 -3.08 4.32
C ASN A 121 -6.08 -1.76 4.46
N ILE A 122 -6.62 -1.21 3.37
CA ILE A 122 -7.35 0.05 3.38
C ILE A 122 -8.66 -0.11 4.15
N PHE A 123 -9.43 -1.14 3.83
CA PHE A 123 -10.75 -1.38 4.39
C PHE A 123 -10.66 -1.65 5.89
N ASN A 124 -9.75 -2.53 6.34
CA ASN A 124 -9.59 -2.83 7.77
C ASN A 124 -9.11 -1.61 8.58
N THR A 125 -8.33 -0.71 7.97
CA THR A 125 -7.85 0.52 8.62
C THR A 125 -8.98 1.54 8.79
N VAL A 126 -9.77 1.79 7.74
CA VAL A 126 -10.93 2.70 7.80
C VAL A 126 -12.03 2.15 8.73
N MET A 127 -12.26 0.84 8.68
CA MET A 127 -13.22 0.15 9.54
C MET A 127 -12.66 -0.12 10.95
N ASP A 128 -11.44 0.28 11.26
CA ASP A 128 -10.79 0.09 12.57
C ASP A 128 -11.04 -1.33 13.15
N ILE A 129 -10.70 -2.35 12.36
CA ILE A 129 -10.89 -3.74 12.74
C ILE A 129 -9.71 -4.17 13.61
N LYS A 130 -10.00 -4.45 14.88
CA LYS A 130 -9.00 -4.87 15.87
C LYS A 130 -8.20 -6.09 15.37
N GLY A 131 -6.88 -5.98 15.41
CA GLY A 131 -5.96 -7.05 14.97
C GLY A 131 -5.75 -7.15 13.45
N LYS A 132 -6.45 -6.36 12.64
CA LYS A 132 -6.25 -6.30 11.18
C LYS A 132 -5.88 -4.91 10.66
N THR A 133 -6.14 -3.86 11.42
CA THR A 133 -5.73 -2.50 11.07
C THR A 133 -4.20 -2.35 11.13
N ASN A 134 -3.63 -1.64 10.16
CA ASN A 134 -2.22 -1.26 10.18
C ASN A 134 -1.98 0.03 10.97
N ASP A 135 -3.03 0.74 11.41
CA ASP A 135 -2.92 1.88 12.32
C ASP A 135 -2.72 1.37 13.75
N ASN A 136 -1.50 1.48 14.24
CA ASN A 136 -1.12 1.08 15.59
C ASN A 136 -0.19 2.13 16.23
N LEU A 137 0.07 1.96 17.53
CA LEU A 137 0.81 2.94 18.31
C LEU A 137 2.22 3.20 17.76
N ASN A 138 2.91 2.16 17.31
CA ASN A 138 4.26 2.29 16.75
C ASN A 138 4.23 3.07 15.44
N VAL A 139 3.27 2.75 14.57
CA VAL A 139 3.06 3.47 13.31
C VAL A 139 2.77 4.95 13.56
N ARG A 140 1.98 5.30 14.58
CA ARG A 140 1.71 6.71 14.93
C ARG A 140 2.93 7.46 15.44
N LYS A 141 3.80 6.80 16.21
CA LYS A 141 5.09 7.36 16.64
C LYS A 141 5.99 7.61 15.43
N ASP A 142 6.08 6.65 14.50
CA ASP A 142 6.84 6.84 13.26
C ASP A 142 6.25 7.96 12.38
N LEU A 143 4.92 8.06 12.30
CA LEU A 143 4.25 9.13 11.56
C LEU A 143 4.56 10.53 12.12
N LYS A 144 4.72 10.71 13.44
CA LYS A 144 5.20 11.97 14.05
C LYS A 144 6.64 12.30 13.62
N ILE A 145 7.47 11.27 13.45
CA ILE A 145 8.87 11.43 13.02
C ILE A 145 8.91 11.83 11.53
N ILE A 146 8.12 11.18 10.67
CA ILE A 146 8.23 11.30 9.20
C ILE A 146 7.35 12.42 8.63
N CYS A 147 6.14 12.61 9.17
CA CYS A 147 5.10 13.47 8.64
C CYS A 147 4.70 14.55 9.66
N ASN A 148 3.74 15.42 9.30
CA ASN A 148 3.08 16.33 10.24
C ASN A 148 1.56 16.04 10.33
N PRO A 149 1.13 14.97 11.03
CA PRO A 149 -0.28 14.61 11.17
C PRO A 149 -0.81 15.01 12.56
N PRO A 150 -1.07 16.31 12.83
CA PRO A 150 -1.40 16.79 14.18
C PRO A 150 -2.64 16.11 14.79
N LYS A 151 -3.59 15.68 13.94
CA LYS A 151 -4.82 14.98 14.39
C LYS A 151 -4.61 13.49 14.72
N LEU A 152 -3.44 12.91 14.41
CA LEU A 152 -3.12 11.50 14.65
C LEU A 152 -2.01 11.32 15.70
N GLU A 153 -1.39 12.42 16.14
CA GLU A 153 -0.27 12.40 17.09
C GLU A 153 -0.69 11.86 18.46
N VAL A 154 0.14 10.98 19.03
CA VAL A 154 -0.07 10.42 20.36
C VAL A 154 0.37 11.46 21.39
N ASP A 155 -0.50 11.72 22.38
CA ASP A 155 -0.20 12.62 23.49
C ASP A 155 0.92 12.05 24.36
N GLU A 156 1.98 12.83 24.58
CA GLU A 156 3.12 12.45 25.43
C GLU A 156 2.70 12.24 26.89
N ARG A 157 1.64 12.92 27.36
CA ARG A 157 1.06 12.71 28.70
C ARG A 157 0.30 11.40 28.81
N ARG A 158 -0.15 10.85 27.68
CA ARG A 158 -0.91 9.58 27.59
C ARG A 158 -0.34 8.73 26.45
N PRO A 159 0.91 8.25 26.58
CA PRO A 159 1.68 7.65 25.47
C PRO A 159 1.11 6.33 24.95
N ASN A 160 0.13 5.75 25.64
CA ASN A 160 -0.54 4.50 25.26
C ASN A 160 -1.95 4.72 24.69
N VAL A 161 -2.41 5.98 24.59
CA VAL A 161 -3.75 6.31 24.09
C VAL A 161 -3.62 6.97 22.73
N MET A 162 -4.22 6.33 21.72
CA MET A 162 -4.27 6.85 20.36
C MET A 162 -5.51 7.74 20.19
N PRO A 163 -5.39 8.99 19.69
CA PRO A 163 -6.57 9.77 19.35
C PRO A 163 -7.39 9.07 18.25
N LYS A 164 -8.69 9.28 18.21
CA LYS A 164 -9.50 8.70 17.13
C LYS A 164 -9.07 9.28 15.79
N ALA A 165 -8.66 8.43 14.85
CA ALA A 165 -8.22 8.88 13.55
C ALA A 165 -9.40 9.39 12.72
N VAL A 166 -9.20 10.47 11.98
CA VAL A 166 -10.26 11.14 11.20
C VAL A 166 -10.88 10.27 10.11
N TYR A 167 -10.15 9.25 9.65
CA TYR A 167 -10.62 8.28 8.66
C TYR A 167 -11.32 7.07 9.27
N THR A 168 -11.39 6.95 10.60
CA THR A 168 -12.01 5.79 11.25
C THR A 168 -13.51 6.00 11.45
N MET A 169 -14.28 4.98 11.09
CA MET A 169 -15.73 5.04 11.16
C MET A 169 -16.27 4.81 12.57
N THR A 170 -17.37 5.49 12.92
CA THR A 170 -18.19 5.14 14.09
C THR A 170 -18.89 3.80 13.88
N ARG A 171 -19.39 3.22 14.97
CA ARG A 171 -20.13 1.95 14.91
C ARG A 171 -21.36 2.04 14.01
N GLU A 172 -22.07 3.17 14.05
CA GLU A 172 -23.26 3.46 13.25
C GLU A 172 -22.92 3.57 11.76
N GLN A 173 -21.81 4.27 11.43
CA GLN A 173 -21.31 4.37 10.07
C GLN A 173 -20.91 2.99 9.51
N LYS A 174 -20.18 2.19 10.30
CA LYS A 174 -19.84 0.80 9.95
C LYS A 174 -21.10 -0.02 9.65
N ARG A 175 -22.10 0.02 10.54
CA ARG A 175 -23.37 -0.70 10.37
C ARG A 175 -24.07 -0.33 9.07
N ARG A 176 -24.18 0.97 8.74
CA ARG A 176 -24.81 1.44 7.49
C ARG A 176 -24.09 0.91 6.25
N ILE A 177 -22.76 0.85 6.27
CA ILE A 177 -21.99 0.31 5.14
C ILE A 177 -22.19 -1.18 5.01
N TYR A 178 -22.15 -1.94 6.10
CA TYR A 178 -22.39 -3.39 6.04
C TYR A 178 -23.81 -3.73 5.60
N GLU A 179 -24.82 -2.97 6.02
CA GLU A 179 -26.19 -3.09 5.51
C GLU A 179 -26.31 -2.75 4.03
N TRP A 180 -25.54 -1.78 3.56
CA TRP A 180 -25.48 -1.48 2.14
C TRP A 180 -24.81 -2.62 1.35
N ILE A 181 -23.71 -3.19 1.86
CA ILE A 181 -23.02 -4.33 1.23
C ILE A 181 -23.94 -5.56 1.15
N THR A 182 -24.73 -5.85 2.19
CA THR A 182 -25.67 -6.98 2.16
C THR A 182 -26.80 -6.82 1.15
N ARG A 183 -27.16 -5.57 0.83
CA ARG A 183 -28.17 -5.25 -0.19
C ARG A 183 -27.60 -5.09 -1.59
N LEU A 184 -26.27 -5.00 -1.71
CA LEU A 184 -25.61 -4.75 -2.97
C LEU A 184 -25.78 -5.94 -3.91
N LYS A 185 -26.32 -5.68 -5.10
CA LYS A 185 -26.48 -6.66 -6.17
C LYS A 185 -25.87 -6.09 -7.43
N PHE A 186 -25.08 -6.90 -8.11
CA PHE A 186 -24.57 -6.59 -9.43
C PHE A 186 -25.37 -7.36 -10.49
N PRO A 187 -25.59 -6.77 -11.68
CA PRO A 187 -26.13 -7.52 -12.81
C PRO A 187 -25.18 -8.68 -13.17
N ASP A 188 -25.78 -9.85 -13.43
CA ASP A 188 -25.21 -11.13 -13.89
C ASP A 188 -23.75 -11.45 -13.54
N GLY A 189 -23.57 -12.24 -12.47
CA GLY A 189 -22.32 -12.97 -12.16
C GLY A 189 -21.07 -12.11 -11.90
N TYR A 190 -21.18 -10.79 -11.97
CA TYR A 190 -20.06 -9.87 -11.93
C TYR A 190 -19.36 -9.81 -10.56
N THR A 191 -20.05 -10.19 -9.49
CA THR A 191 -19.43 -10.48 -8.19
C THR A 191 -20.09 -11.69 -7.57
N SER A 192 -19.43 -12.29 -6.58
CA SER A 192 -20.12 -13.20 -5.69
C SER A 192 -21.16 -12.47 -4.83
N ASN A 193 -22.03 -13.22 -4.16
CA ASN A 193 -22.98 -12.65 -3.21
C ASN A 193 -22.23 -12.13 -1.96
N LEU A 194 -21.90 -10.83 -1.97
CA LEU A 194 -21.13 -10.17 -0.92
C LEU A 194 -21.82 -10.18 0.45
N ALA A 195 -23.15 -10.35 0.50
CA ALA A 195 -23.87 -10.48 1.76
C ALA A 195 -23.35 -11.64 2.61
N ARG A 196 -22.85 -12.71 1.97
CA ARG A 196 -22.26 -13.87 2.66
C ARG A 196 -20.94 -13.54 3.34
N CYS A 197 -20.25 -12.48 2.92
CA CYS A 197 -18.99 -12.04 3.50
C CYS A 197 -19.18 -11.09 4.68
N VAL A 198 -20.40 -10.65 4.98
CA VAL A 198 -20.68 -9.66 6.02
C VAL A 198 -21.05 -10.34 7.34
N ASP A 199 -20.33 -10.01 8.40
CA ASP A 199 -20.70 -10.36 9.77
C ASP A 199 -21.27 -9.12 10.45
N MET A 200 -22.61 -9.08 10.59
CA MET A 200 -23.33 -7.95 11.19
C MET A 200 -23.16 -7.86 12.71
N LYS A 201 -22.75 -8.94 13.39
CA LYS A 201 -22.54 -8.94 14.84
C LYS A 201 -21.21 -8.28 15.17
N GLU A 202 -20.16 -8.74 14.51
CA GLU A 202 -18.79 -8.25 14.70
C GLU A 202 -18.46 -7.03 13.83
N LEU A 203 -19.35 -6.62 12.93
CA LEU A 203 -19.17 -5.52 11.98
C LEU A 203 -17.85 -5.65 11.20
N ARG A 204 -17.67 -6.79 10.53
CA ARG A 204 -16.46 -7.12 9.76
C ARG A 204 -16.78 -7.86 8.47
N LEU A 205 -15.85 -7.81 7.52
CA LEU A 205 -15.85 -8.69 6.35
C LEU A 205 -15.00 -9.93 6.58
N HIS A 206 -15.45 -11.05 6.03
CA HIS A 206 -14.74 -12.32 6.03
C HIS A 206 -14.80 -12.98 4.65
N SER A 207 -13.75 -13.70 4.29
CA SER A 207 -13.70 -14.58 3.12
C SER A 207 -14.08 -13.95 1.78
N MET A 208 -13.84 -12.64 1.60
CA MET A 208 -13.97 -12.02 0.28
C MET A 208 -12.90 -12.56 -0.67
N LYS A 209 -13.32 -12.93 -1.88
CA LYS A 209 -12.41 -13.39 -2.92
C LYS A 209 -11.66 -12.20 -3.53
N SER A 210 -10.48 -12.45 -4.08
CA SER A 210 -9.67 -11.42 -4.74
C SER A 210 -10.44 -10.70 -5.85
N HIS A 211 -11.27 -11.42 -6.61
CA HIS A 211 -12.15 -10.84 -7.62
C HIS A 211 -13.18 -9.86 -7.04
N ASP A 212 -13.80 -10.21 -5.92
CA ASP A 212 -14.78 -9.34 -5.28
C ASP A 212 -14.12 -8.08 -4.72
N CYS A 213 -12.92 -8.21 -4.14
CA CYS A 213 -12.11 -7.06 -3.69
C CYS A 213 -11.71 -6.15 -4.86
N HIS A 214 -11.29 -6.74 -5.99
CA HIS A 214 -10.98 -6.00 -7.22
C HIS A 214 -12.18 -5.18 -7.69
N VAL A 215 -13.35 -5.82 -7.86
CA VAL A 215 -14.57 -5.13 -8.28
C VAL A 215 -14.96 -4.05 -7.26
N PHE A 216 -14.87 -4.33 -5.96
CA PHE A 216 -15.16 -3.36 -4.91
C PHE A 216 -14.29 -2.11 -5.05
N MET A 217 -12.98 -2.26 -5.17
CA MET A 217 -12.07 -1.14 -5.34
C MET A 217 -12.31 -0.38 -6.65
N GLN A 218 -12.47 -1.10 -7.76
CA GLN A 218 -12.59 -0.48 -9.08
C GLN A 218 -13.93 0.19 -9.33
N LYS A 219 -15.02 -0.34 -8.77
CA LYS A 219 -16.38 0.09 -9.09
C LYS A 219 -17.11 0.74 -7.94
N LEU A 220 -16.75 0.47 -6.69
CA LEU A 220 -17.46 1.03 -5.53
C LEU A 220 -16.67 2.14 -4.86
N ILE A 221 -15.35 1.99 -4.75
CA ILE A 221 -14.48 3.05 -4.21
C ILE A 221 -14.26 4.17 -5.25
N ARG A 222 -14.18 3.86 -6.54
CA ARG A 222 -13.98 4.85 -7.62
C ARG A 222 -15.21 5.64 -8.05
N LEU A 223 -16.42 5.27 -7.61
CA LEU A 223 -17.58 6.12 -7.89
C LEU A 223 -17.35 7.51 -7.27
N PRO A 224 -17.92 8.60 -7.84
CA PRO A 224 -17.82 9.96 -7.31
C PRO A 224 -18.20 10.08 -5.81
N SER A 225 -18.77 9.01 -5.27
CA SER A 225 -18.91 8.63 -3.88
C SER A 225 -17.66 8.68 -3.01
N VAL A 226 -16.43 9.01 -3.43
CA VAL A 226 -15.39 9.40 -2.46
C VAL A 226 -15.81 10.66 -1.71
N LYS A 227 -16.56 11.58 -2.36
CA LYS A 227 -17.25 12.65 -1.62
C LYS A 227 -18.30 12.11 -0.68
N CYS A 228 -18.97 11.00 -0.96
CA CYS A 228 -19.97 10.39 -0.08
C CYS A 228 -19.35 9.51 1.02
N PHE A 229 -18.24 8.83 0.77
CA PHE A 229 -17.46 8.04 1.72
C PHE A 229 -16.70 8.96 2.67
N LEU A 230 -16.13 10.08 2.17
CA LEU A 230 -15.55 11.15 3.00
C LEU A 230 -16.62 12.03 3.66
N SER A 231 -17.76 12.32 3.01
CA SER A 231 -18.92 13.01 3.62
C SER A 231 -19.57 12.18 4.72
N LEU A 232 -19.71 10.88 4.53
CA LEU A 232 -20.15 9.96 5.58
C LEU A 232 -19.13 9.88 6.71
N CYS A 233 -17.83 10.12 6.45
CA CYS A 233 -16.77 10.19 7.46
C CYS A 233 -16.57 11.60 8.06
N GLY A 234 -17.35 12.62 7.67
CA GLY A 234 -17.22 13.98 8.21
C GLY A 234 -15.86 14.66 7.93
N VAL A 235 -15.11 14.18 6.93
CA VAL A 235 -13.85 14.81 6.51
C VAL A 235 -14.16 15.74 5.35
N HIS A 236 -14.32 17.01 5.67
CA HIS A 236 -14.25 18.11 4.70
C HIS A 236 -12.80 18.43 4.37
#